data_AF-G4CLK7-F1
#
_entry.id   AF-G4CLK7-F1
#
_cell.length_a   1.000
_cell.length_b   1.000
_cell.length_c   1.000
_cell.angle_alpha   90.00
_cell.angle_beta   90.00
_cell.angle_gamma   90.00
#
_symmetry.space_group_name_H-M   'P 1'
#
loop_
_entity.id
_entity.type
_entity.pdbx_description
1 polymer ?
#
loop_
_entity_poly.entity_id
_entity_poly.type
_entity_poly.pdbx_seq_one_letter_code
_entity_poly.pdbx_strand_id
1 'polypeptide(L)'
;MKFENKHDFFSYFLDDNWTVSKKLLKTNNWHAIPVPNTLTLIETEWFAKNIFLYGQEYLEYCFEYNGNISVSIVNNSADNLMGTEFNNSHKYIIITNQNLDFLYFKNQNNLYHLFCGTPDFVFGCINCSLNMAKKIFFSYGVDSFDEGSDEYHYLIGIWDTYSSNLN
;
A
#
# COMPACT_ATOMS: atom_id res chain seq x y z
N MET A 1 16.67 -6.64 3.78
CA MET A 1 17.01 -5.59 2.80
C MET A 1 17.88 -4.51 3.47
N LYS A 2 18.95 -4.02 2.83
CA LYS A 2 19.79 -2.91 3.34
C LYS A 2 19.96 -1.85 2.24
N PHE A 3 19.77 -0.59 2.61
CA PHE A 3 19.96 0.56 1.72
C PHE A 3 21.14 1.39 2.22
N GLU A 4 22.00 1.85 1.33
CA GLU A 4 23.19 2.63 1.69
C GLU A 4 22.84 4.07 2.09
N ASN A 5 21.79 4.62 1.48
CA ASN A 5 21.30 5.94 1.77
C ASN A 5 19.78 6.06 1.51
N LYS A 6 19.22 7.22 1.89
CA LYS A 6 17.79 7.54 1.77
C LYS A 6 17.30 7.63 0.31
N HIS A 7 18.15 8.12 -0.59
CA HIS A 7 17.80 8.23 -2.00
C HIS A 7 17.63 6.83 -2.63
N ASP A 8 18.51 5.88 -2.28
CA ASP A 8 18.40 4.50 -2.74
C ASP A 8 17.13 3.82 -2.21
N PHE A 9 16.75 4.09 -0.95
CA PHE A 9 15.49 3.60 -0.40
C PHE A 9 14.28 4.13 -1.17
N PHE A 10 14.17 5.46 -1.36
CA PHE A 10 13.02 6.03 -2.03
C PHE A 10 12.96 5.64 -3.50
N SER A 11 14.08 5.67 -4.23
CA SER A 11 14.11 5.29 -5.65
C SER A 11 13.85 3.79 -5.88
N TYR A 12 14.05 2.96 -4.87
CA TYR A 12 13.70 1.54 -4.93
C TYR A 12 12.19 1.32 -4.80
N PHE A 13 11.55 1.94 -3.80
CA PHE A 13 10.14 1.71 -3.51
C PHE A 13 9.18 2.62 -4.26
N LEU A 14 9.59 3.85 -4.54
CA LEU A 14 8.72 4.92 -5.02
C LEU A 14 9.14 5.44 -6.41
N ASP A 15 8.17 6.01 -7.11
CA ASP A 15 8.39 6.83 -8.31
C ASP A 15 8.43 8.33 -7.99
N ASP A 16 8.62 9.15 -9.02
CA ASP A 16 8.71 10.61 -8.90
C ASP A 16 7.41 11.23 -8.34
N ASN A 17 6.28 10.52 -8.43
CA ASN A 17 4.99 10.93 -7.88
C ASN A 17 4.79 10.49 -6.41
N TRP A 18 5.82 9.92 -5.77
CA TRP A 18 5.74 9.39 -4.41
C TRP A 18 4.70 8.28 -4.25
N THR A 19 4.58 7.46 -5.29
CA THR A 19 3.71 6.28 -5.32
C THR A 19 4.56 5.04 -5.56
N VAL A 20 4.03 3.82 -5.34
CA VAL A 20 4.80 2.59 -5.52
C VAL A 20 5.35 2.45 -6.94
N SER A 21 6.66 2.21 -7.03
CA SER A 21 7.38 2.15 -8.30
C SER A 21 6.83 1.05 -9.23
N LYS A 22 6.40 1.43 -10.44
CA LYS A 22 6.03 0.47 -11.50
C LYS A 22 7.19 -0.47 -11.86
N LYS A 23 8.43 0.00 -11.73
CA LYS A 23 9.62 -0.82 -11.98
C LYS A 23 9.71 -1.94 -10.95
N LEU A 24 9.45 -1.64 -9.66
CA LEU A 24 9.43 -2.62 -8.58
C LEU A 24 8.36 -3.69 -8.85
N LEU A 25 7.14 -3.27 -9.18
CA LEU A 25 6.04 -4.19 -9.46
C LEU A 25 6.35 -5.12 -10.65
N LYS A 26 6.85 -4.57 -11.75
CA LYS A 26 7.24 -5.36 -12.94
C LYS A 26 8.37 -6.34 -12.65
N THR A 27 9.38 -5.92 -11.89
CA THR A 27 10.54 -6.77 -11.57
C THR A 27 10.13 -8.00 -10.75
N ASN A 28 9.15 -7.84 -9.86
CA ASN A 28 8.66 -8.94 -9.02
C ASN A 28 7.44 -9.68 -9.62
N ASN A 29 6.98 -9.30 -10.82
CA ASN A 29 5.74 -9.80 -11.40
C ASN A 29 4.53 -9.65 -10.45
N TRP A 30 4.41 -8.48 -9.84
CA TRP A 30 3.39 -8.18 -8.84
C TRP A 30 2.20 -7.41 -9.40
N HIS A 31 1.06 -7.73 -8.82
CA HIS A 31 -0.19 -7.00 -8.94
C HIS A 31 -0.25 -5.96 -7.83
N ALA A 32 -0.93 -4.85 -8.09
CA ALA A 32 -1.23 -3.84 -7.08
C ALA A 32 -2.69 -3.42 -7.21
N ILE A 33 -3.43 -3.40 -6.10
CA ILE A 33 -4.81 -2.91 -6.09
C ILE A 33 -4.91 -1.74 -5.10
N PRO A 34 -5.32 -0.55 -5.57
CA PRO A 34 -5.63 0.57 -4.69
C PRO A 34 -6.97 0.37 -4.00
N VAL A 35 -6.99 0.71 -2.72
CA VAL A 35 -8.14 0.70 -1.83
C VAL A 35 -8.25 2.09 -1.21
N PRO A 36 -9.45 2.68 -1.13
CA PRO A 36 -9.60 4.06 -0.67
C PRO A 36 -9.28 4.16 0.82
N ASN A 37 -8.82 5.34 1.25
CA ASN A 37 -8.56 5.65 2.66
C ASN A 37 -7.47 4.77 3.31
N THR A 38 -7.43 4.75 4.64
CA THR A 38 -6.58 3.88 5.48
C THR A 38 -7.19 2.47 5.61
N LEU A 39 -6.43 1.52 6.14
CA LEU A 39 -6.96 0.19 6.47
C LEU A 39 -8.13 0.29 7.45
N THR A 40 -9.21 -0.44 7.14
CA THR A 40 -10.31 -0.69 8.07
C THR A 40 -10.01 -1.86 9.00
N LEU A 41 -10.77 -1.99 10.10
CA LEU A 41 -10.62 -3.10 11.05
C LEU A 41 -10.68 -4.48 10.37
N ILE A 42 -11.59 -4.66 9.41
CA ILE A 42 -11.75 -5.95 8.74
C ILE A 42 -10.64 -6.22 7.72
N GLU A 43 -10.18 -5.20 7.01
CA GLU A 43 -9.04 -5.31 6.09
C GLU A 43 -7.75 -5.62 6.85
N THR A 44 -7.58 -5.06 8.04
CA THR A 44 -6.43 -5.35 8.89
C THR A 44 -6.39 -6.81 9.33
N GLU A 45 -7.53 -7.42 9.66
CA GLU A 45 -7.62 -8.86 9.95
C GLU A 45 -7.23 -9.72 8.74
N TRP A 46 -7.73 -9.37 7.55
CA TRP A 46 -7.40 -10.08 6.32
C TRP A 46 -5.92 -9.91 5.97
N PHE A 47 -5.38 -8.71 6.11
CA PHE A 47 -3.97 -8.42 5.85
C PHE A 47 -3.07 -9.20 6.82
N ALA A 48 -3.35 -9.16 8.12
CA ALA A 48 -2.61 -9.92 9.15
C ALA A 48 -2.56 -11.43 8.81
N LYS A 49 -3.70 -12.00 8.42
CA LYS A 49 -3.79 -13.41 8.04
C LYS A 49 -2.93 -13.74 6.81
N ASN A 50 -2.90 -12.86 5.81
CA ASN A 50 -2.13 -13.09 4.59
C ASN A 50 -0.62 -12.90 4.81
N ILE A 51 -0.20 -11.90 5.61
CA ILE A 51 1.23 -11.73 5.90
C ILE A 51 1.79 -12.84 6.80
N PHE A 52 0.94 -13.49 7.60
CA PHE A 52 1.32 -14.64 8.42
C PHE A 52 1.88 -15.80 7.60
N LEU A 53 1.44 -15.93 6.34
CA LEU A 53 1.94 -16.94 5.40
C LEU A 53 3.41 -16.71 5.01
N TYR A 54 3.92 -15.48 5.19
CA TYR A 54 5.28 -15.06 4.85
C TYR A 54 6.17 -14.79 6.08
N GLY A 55 5.64 -14.94 7.30
CA GLY A 55 6.40 -14.75 8.53
C GLY A 55 5.57 -14.35 9.75
N GLN A 56 6.18 -14.46 10.93
CA GLN A 56 5.60 -14.00 12.20
C GLN A 56 5.84 -12.51 12.45
N GLU A 57 6.73 -11.89 11.68
CA GLU A 57 7.11 -10.49 11.81
C GLU A 57 7.09 -9.82 10.44
N TYR A 58 6.86 -8.51 10.43
CA TYR A 58 6.99 -7.67 9.26
C TYR A 58 7.97 -6.52 9.52
N LEU A 59 8.52 -5.99 8.44
CA LEU A 59 9.26 -4.74 8.39
C LEU A 59 8.28 -3.61 8.11
N GLU A 60 8.35 -2.57 8.94
CA GLU A 60 7.61 -1.34 8.75
C GLU A 60 8.59 -0.19 8.50
N TYR A 61 8.27 0.61 7.49
CA TYR A 61 8.94 1.86 7.18
C TYR A 61 7.93 3.00 7.24
N CYS A 62 8.19 4.00 8.09
CA CYS A 62 7.34 5.17 8.26
C CYS A 62 8.13 6.45 7.96
N PHE A 63 7.60 7.31 7.10
CA PHE A 63 8.27 8.56 6.68
C PHE A 63 7.28 9.62 6.17
N GLU A 64 7.69 10.88 6.20
CA GLU A 64 7.00 11.99 5.54
C GLU A 64 7.62 12.27 4.17
N TYR A 65 6.97 13.10 3.35
CA TYR A 65 7.57 13.61 2.11
C TYR A 65 8.96 14.19 2.36
N ASN A 66 9.97 13.62 1.72
CA ASN A 66 11.39 13.93 1.92
C ASN A 66 11.84 13.90 3.40
N GLY A 67 11.12 13.21 4.28
CA GLY A 67 11.40 13.07 5.71
C GLY A 67 12.38 11.94 6.05
N ASN A 68 12.74 11.81 7.33
CA ASN A 68 13.56 10.67 7.78
C ASN A 68 12.75 9.38 7.79
N ILE A 69 13.42 8.25 7.54
CA ILE A 69 12.81 6.93 7.51
C ILE A 69 12.97 6.30 8.88
N SER A 70 11.84 6.04 9.55
CA SER A 70 11.80 5.17 10.73
C SER A 70 11.62 3.73 10.27
N VAL A 71 12.37 2.80 10.86
CA VAL A 71 12.29 1.38 10.55
C VAL A 71 12.05 0.59 11.83
N SER A 72 11.09 -0.33 11.80
CA SER A 72 10.78 -1.24 12.89
C SER A 72 10.57 -2.66 12.36
N ILE A 73 10.86 -3.64 13.22
CA ILE A 73 10.44 -5.03 13.07
C ILE A 73 9.31 -5.23 14.05
N VAL A 74 8.15 -5.68 13.57
CA VAL A 74 6.93 -5.76 14.37
C VAL A 74 6.33 -7.14 14.26
N ASN A 75 5.86 -7.69 15.38
CA ASN A 75 5.13 -8.95 15.38
C ASN A 75 3.83 -8.80 14.58
N ASN A 76 3.54 -9.76 13.72
CA ASN A 76 2.32 -9.79 12.94
C ASN A 76 1.11 -10.03 13.85
N SER A 77 0.25 -9.03 13.95
CA SER A 77 -1.11 -9.14 14.47
C SER A 77 -1.97 -8.03 13.87
N ALA A 78 -3.28 -8.23 13.85
CA ALA A 78 -4.22 -7.20 13.42
C ALA A 78 -4.09 -5.94 14.30
N ASP A 79 -3.95 -6.10 15.62
CA ASP A 79 -3.77 -4.99 16.55
C ASP A 79 -2.52 -4.15 16.25
N ASN A 80 -1.40 -4.80 15.94
CA ASN A 80 -0.16 -4.08 15.64
C ASN A 80 -0.27 -3.32 14.31
N LEU A 81 -0.82 -3.95 13.27
CA LEU A 81 -1.06 -3.30 11.98
C LEU A 81 -2.01 -2.10 12.11
N MET A 82 -3.08 -2.23 12.92
CA MET A 82 -3.99 -1.11 13.19
C MET A 82 -3.29 0.01 13.98
N GLY A 83 -2.45 -0.37 14.95
CA GLY A 83 -1.61 0.56 15.69
C GLY A 83 -0.66 1.34 14.79
N THR A 84 -0.07 0.68 13.79
CA THR A 84 0.80 1.31 12.77
C THR A 84 0.06 2.41 12.02
N GLU A 85 -1.14 2.12 11.50
CA GLU A 85 -1.97 3.10 10.80
C GLU A 85 -2.33 4.30 11.68
N PHE A 86 -2.83 4.03 12.89
CA PHE A 86 -3.29 5.07 13.80
C PHE A 86 -2.16 6.00 14.27
N ASN A 87 -1.03 5.41 14.68
CA ASN A 87 0.11 6.16 15.21
C ASN A 87 0.87 6.94 14.12
N ASN A 88 0.70 6.56 12.85
CA ASN A 88 1.37 7.18 11.71
C ASN A 88 0.35 7.72 10.67
N SER A 89 -0.77 8.23 11.14
CA SER A 89 -1.86 8.74 10.29
C SER A 89 -1.44 9.84 9.31
N HIS A 90 -0.39 10.60 9.60
CA HIS A 90 0.15 11.70 8.77
C HIS A 90 1.38 11.29 7.93
N LYS A 91 1.76 10.01 7.92
CA LYS A 91 2.96 9.52 7.23
C LYS A 91 2.61 8.55 6.10
N TYR A 92 3.55 8.43 5.16
CA TYR A 92 3.64 7.25 4.33
C TYR A 92 4.03 6.05 5.19
N ILE A 93 3.46 4.91 4.86
CA ILE A 93 3.78 3.63 5.50
C ILE A 93 4.08 2.63 4.39
N ILE A 94 5.20 1.92 4.51
CA ILE A 94 5.50 0.72 3.73
C ILE A 94 5.63 -0.45 4.70
N ILE A 95 4.88 -1.52 4.47
CA ILE A 95 5.01 -2.78 5.22
C ILE A 95 5.39 -3.90 4.26
N THR A 96 6.39 -4.69 4.63
CA THR A 96 6.90 -5.83 3.85
C THR A 96 7.59 -6.84 4.77
N ASN A 97 8.28 -7.84 4.25
CA ASN A 97 9.17 -8.72 5.02
C ASN A 97 10.62 -8.64 4.49
N GLN A 98 11.54 -9.38 5.11
CA GLN A 98 12.97 -9.31 4.75
C GLN A 98 13.27 -9.74 3.31
N ASN A 99 12.44 -10.64 2.77
CA ASN A 99 12.56 -11.22 1.43
C ASN A 99 11.83 -10.41 0.36
N LEU A 100 11.04 -9.40 0.76
CA LEU A 100 10.14 -8.66 -0.13
C LEU A 100 9.17 -9.61 -0.85
N ASP A 101 8.41 -10.40 -0.10
CA ASP A 101 7.39 -11.31 -0.65
C ASP A 101 6.05 -10.61 -0.94
N PHE A 102 5.82 -9.47 -0.29
CA PHE A 102 4.66 -8.59 -0.49
C PHE A 102 5.03 -7.14 -0.19
N LEU A 103 4.16 -6.20 -0.53
CA LEU A 103 4.28 -4.81 -0.10
C LEU A 103 2.89 -4.21 0.15
N TYR A 104 2.71 -3.65 1.34
CA TYR A 104 1.63 -2.72 1.63
C TYR A 104 2.17 -1.30 1.58
N PHE A 105 1.43 -0.38 0.98
CA PHE A 105 1.77 1.03 0.95
C PHE A 105 0.56 1.88 1.33
N LYS A 106 0.77 2.87 2.19
CA LYS A 106 -0.25 3.85 2.56
C LYS A 106 0.23 5.25 2.17
N ASN A 107 -0.64 6.02 1.53
CA ASN A 107 -0.37 7.41 1.19
C ASN A 107 -0.40 8.32 2.45
N GLN A 108 0.49 9.32 2.52
CA GLN A 108 0.57 10.22 3.69
C GLN A 108 -0.69 11.05 3.95
N ASN A 109 -1.45 11.36 2.91
CA ASN A 109 -2.69 12.14 3.01
C ASN A 109 -3.91 11.25 3.25
N ASN A 110 -3.72 9.94 3.49
CA ASN A 110 -4.78 8.97 3.68
C ASN A 110 -5.77 8.89 2.50
N LEU A 111 -5.33 9.23 1.28
CA LEU A 111 -6.21 9.17 0.12
C LEU A 111 -6.47 7.73 -0.33
N TYR A 112 -5.47 6.86 -0.19
CA TYR A 112 -5.55 5.44 -0.53
C TYR A 112 -4.43 4.65 0.15
N HIS A 113 -4.56 3.33 0.10
CA HIS A 113 -3.49 2.37 0.32
C HIS A 113 -3.46 1.33 -0.81
N LEU A 114 -2.36 0.58 -0.89
CA LEU A 114 -2.11 -0.44 -1.90
C LEU A 114 -1.75 -1.76 -1.22
N PHE A 115 -2.38 -2.83 -1.69
CA PHE A 115 -1.83 -4.17 -1.52
C PHE A 115 -1.08 -4.56 -2.80
N CYS A 116 0.20 -4.87 -2.66
CA CYS A 116 1.08 -5.28 -3.75
C CYS A 116 1.66 -6.66 -3.48
N GLY A 117 1.67 -7.54 -4.48
CA GLY A 117 2.21 -8.89 -4.35
C GLY A 117 1.74 -9.81 -5.46
N THR A 118 1.78 -11.11 -5.21
CA THR A 118 1.14 -12.09 -6.10
C THR A 118 -0.38 -11.87 -6.15
N PRO A 119 -1.07 -12.34 -7.20
CA PRO A 119 -2.53 -12.26 -7.27
C PRO A 119 -3.21 -12.86 -6.03
N ASP A 120 -2.76 -14.04 -5.59
CA ASP A 120 -3.32 -14.72 -4.40
C ASP A 120 -3.21 -13.86 -3.14
N PHE A 121 -2.05 -13.21 -2.92
CA PHE A 121 -1.86 -12.31 -1.80
C PHE A 121 -2.80 -11.09 -1.88
N VAL A 122 -2.82 -10.42 -3.03
CA VAL A 122 -3.60 -9.19 -3.22
C VAL A 122 -5.09 -9.48 -3.03
N PHE A 123 -5.63 -10.49 -3.71
CA PHE A 123 -7.04 -10.88 -3.59
C PHE A 123 -7.37 -11.47 -2.22
N GLY A 124 -6.41 -12.10 -1.55
CA GLY A 124 -6.52 -12.51 -0.14
C GLY A 124 -6.67 -11.32 0.81
N CYS A 125 -6.02 -10.18 0.53
CA CYS A 125 -6.09 -8.98 1.36
C CYS A 125 -7.36 -8.15 1.12
N ILE A 126 -7.79 -7.98 -0.14
CA ILE A 126 -9.01 -7.22 -0.45
C ILE A 126 -10.30 -8.05 -0.27
N ASN A 127 -10.17 -9.37 -0.28
CA ASN A 127 -11.25 -10.35 -0.09
C ASN A 127 -12.51 -10.09 -0.95
N CYS A 128 -12.32 -9.56 -2.16
CA CYS A 128 -13.38 -9.29 -3.13
C CYS A 128 -12.85 -9.38 -4.57
N SER A 129 -13.75 -9.34 -5.55
CA SER A 129 -13.37 -9.34 -6.96
C SER A 129 -12.78 -7.99 -7.37
N LEU A 130 -11.97 -7.97 -8.43
CA LEU A 130 -11.42 -6.73 -9.00
C LEU A 130 -12.53 -5.72 -9.35
N ASN A 131 -13.66 -6.19 -9.91
CA ASN A 131 -14.80 -5.34 -10.22
C ASN A 131 -15.42 -4.70 -8.97
N MET A 132 -15.46 -5.43 -7.84
CA MET A 132 -15.95 -4.88 -6.59
C MET A 132 -14.94 -3.90 -5.98
N ALA A 133 -13.65 -4.24 -5.99
CA ALA A 133 -12.58 -3.33 -5.56
C ALA A 133 -12.63 -2.01 -6.32
N LYS A 134 -12.86 -2.06 -7.64
CA LYS A 134 -13.08 -0.85 -8.46
C LYS A 134 -14.25 -0.02 -7.96
N LYS A 135 -15.42 -0.65 -7.76
CA LYS A 135 -16.61 0.06 -7.28
C LYS A 135 -16.38 0.71 -5.91
N ILE A 136 -15.71 0.01 -5.00
CA ILE A 136 -15.37 0.52 -3.67
C ILE A 136 -14.43 1.72 -3.80
N PHE A 137 -13.35 1.60 -4.58
CA PHE A 137 -12.37 2.67 -4.77
C PHE A 137 -12.99 3.94 -5.35
N PHE A 138 -13.83 3.79 -6.38
CA PHE A 138 -14.50 4.95 -6.96
C PHE A 138 -15.54 5.54 -6.00
N SER A 139 -16.41 4.70 -5.41
CA SER A 139 -17.51 5.18 -4.57
C SER A 139 -17.06 5.83 -3.25
N TYR A 140 -15.95 5.38 -2.64
CA TYR A 140 -15.48 5.87 -1.34
C TYR A 140 -14.21 6.73 -1.43
N GLY A 141 -13.52 6.68 -2.57
CA GLY A 141 -12.32 7.49 -2.83
C GLY A 141 -12.62 8.60 -3.83
N VAL A 142 -12.78 8.26 -5.11
CA VAL A 142 -12.88 9.21 -6.23
C VAL A 142 -14.11 10.12 -6.11
N ASP A 143 -15.29 9.51 -5.96
CA ASP A 143 -16.60 10.20 -5.99
C ASP A 143 -16.86 11.03 -4.71
N SER A 144 -15.95 10.97 -3.73
CA SER A 144 -15.94 11.83 -2.55
C SER A 144 -15.43 13.25 -2.86
N PHE A 145 -14.86 13.46 -4.05
CA PHE A 145 -14.34 14.75 -4.52
C PHE A 145 -15.10 15.25 -5.75
N ASP A 146 -15.13 16.57 -5.93
CA ASP A 146 -15.69 17.18 -7.13
C ASP A 146 -14.86 16.83 -8.37
N GLU A 147 -15.50 16.54 -9.51
CA GLU A 147 -14.84 16.09 -10.75
C GLU A 147 -13.75 17.03 -11.29
N GLY A 148 -13.78 18.31 -10.88
CA GLY A 148 -12.78 19.31 -11.28
C GLY A 148 -11.61 19.47 -10.31
N SER A 149 -11.53 18.67 -9.24
CA SER A 149 -10.46 18.79 -8.24
C SER A 149 -9.20 17.99 -8.62
N ASP A 150 -8.05 18.43 -8.09
CA ASP A 150 -6.79 17.73 -8.27
C ASP A 150 -6.84 16.31 -7.67
N GLU A 151 -7.52 16.13 -6.54
CA GLU A 151 -7.69 14.83 -5.87
C GLU A 151 -8.49 13.84 -6.72
N TYR A 152 -9.57 14.30 -7.36
CA TYR A 152 -10.39 13.47 -8.24
C TYR A 152 -9.53 12.91 -9.39
N HIS A 153 -8.81 13.78 -10.10
CA HIS A 153 -7.94 13.38 -11.20
C HIS A 153 -6.74 12.53 -10.73
N TYR A 154 -6.17 12.86 -9.57
CA TYR A 154 -5.09 12.09 -8.97
C TYR A 154 -5.51 10.65 -8.68
N LEU A 155 -6.65 10.45 -8.00
CA LEU A 155 -7.15 9.11 -7.65
C LEU A 155 -7.51 8.27 -8.88
N ILE A 156 -8.09 8.88 -9.92
CA ILE A 156 -8.29 8.20 -11.21
C ILE A 156 -6.94 7.74 -11.79
N GLY A 157 -5.94 8.62 -11.80
CA GLY A 157 -4.59 8.30 -12.26
C GLY A 157 -3.94 7.17 -11.47
N ILE A 158 -4.18 7.09 -10.16
CA ILE A 158 -3.74 5.98 -9.29
C ILE A 158 -4.41 4.68 -9.72
N TRP A 159 -5.74 4.67 -9.89
CA TRP A 159 -6.46 3.48 -10.34
C TRP A 159 -5.92 2.97 -11.69
N ASP A 160 -5.82 3.84 -12.68
CA ASP A 160 -5.37 3.47 -14.03
C ASP A 160 -3.91 2.98 -14.04
N THR A 161 -3.07 3.55 -13.17
CA THR A 161 -1.67 3.19 -13.00
C THR A 161 -1.49 1.74 -12.52
N TYR A 162 -2.31 1.28 -11.58
CA TYR A 162 -2.14 -0.03 -10.95
C TYR A 162 -3.08 -1.11 -11.49
N SER A 163 -4.26 -0.74 -11.99
CA SER A 163 -5.25 -1.71 -12.48
C SER A 163 -5.03 -2.16 -13.94
N SER A 164 -4.23 -1.44 -14.73
CA SER A 164 -4.04 -1.69 -16.17
C SER A 164 -3.41 -3.05 -16.52
N ASN A 165 -2.78 -3.73 -15.56
CA ASN A 165 -2.15 -5.04 -15.76
C ASN A 165 -2.90 -6.20 -15.07
N LEU A 166 -4.10 -5.97 -14.55
CA LEU A 166 -4.88 -6.96 -13.80
C LEU A 166 -5.88 -7.76 -14.67
N ASN A 167 -5.66 -7.83 -15.98
CA ASN A 167 -6.54 -8.50 -16.94
C ASN A 167 -6.38 -10.03 -16.95
#